data_AF-A0A972UMJ4-F1
#
_entry.id   AF-A0A972UMJ4-F1
#
_cell.length_a   1.000
_cell.length_b   1.000
_cell.length_c   1.000
_cell.angle_alpha   90.00
_cell.angle_beta   90.00
_cell.angle_gamma   90.00
#
_symmetry.space_group_name_H-M   'P 1'
#
loop_
_entity.id
_entity.type
_entity.pdbx_description
1 polymer ?
#
loop_
_entity_poly.entity_id
_entity_poly.type
_entity_poly.pdbx_seq_one_letter_code
_entity_poly.pdbx_strand_id
1 'polypeptide(L)'
;QKTRFEARVVDVLCELTGNCAPDCGAGARQLGLLKDDGKLVLPFKNAVPFAGAAIELKDFCGKRVVADGLFTTNNGYKLFALQYLRQAPAGKWRRANRFLSDWAERNGLSPTGKQVKRWFAHDPRVKERIAEDGKLGLGPAADQAYFNKQK
;
A
#
# COMPACT_ATOMS: atom_id res chain seq x y z
N GLN A 1 21.87 7.09 7.97
CA GLN A 1 20.86 6.35 8.75
C GLN A 1 20.86 4.90 8.27
N LYS A 2 20.76 3.90 9.17
CA LYS A 2 20.72 2.49 8.75
C LYS A 2 19.50 2.24 7.85
N THR A 3 19.76 1.67 6.67
CA THR A 3 18.76 1.25 5.66
C THR A 3 18.06 -0.04 6.06
N ARG A 4 18.66 -0.81 6.96
CA ARG A 4 18.11 -2.03 7.57
C ARG A 4 17.93 -1.87 9.08
N PHE A 5 16.75 -2.22 9.59
CA PHE A 5 16.43 -2.12 11.02
C PHE A 5 15.33 -3.11 11.43
N GLU A 6 15.27 -3.42 12.72
CA GLU A 6 14.16 -4.17 13.30
C GLU A 6 13.03 -3.23 13.75
N ALA A 7 11.79 -3.71 13.62
CA ALA A 7 10.59 -3.01 14.09
C ALA A 7 9.44 -4.01 14.30
N ARG A 8 8.44 -3.62 15.10
CA ARG A 8 7.12 -4.27 15.15
C ARG A 8 6.24 -3.69 14.03
N VAL A 9 5.53 -4.55 13.32
CA VAL A 9 4.51 -4.11 12.35
C VAL A 9 3.23 -3.79 13.09
N VAL A 10 2.66 -2.63 12.82
CA VAL A 10 1.54 -2.07 13.59
C VAL A 10 0.46 -1.48 12.68
N ASP A 11 -0.79 -1.44 13.15
CA ASP A 11 -1.83 -0.58 12.57
C ASP A 11 -1.58 0.86 13.02
N VAL A 12 -1.31 1.76 12.07
CA VAL A 12 -0.97 3.15 12.38
C VAL A 12 -2.11 3.85 13.12
N LEU A 13 -3.38 3.57 12.79
CA LEU A 13 -4.49 4.24 13.48
C LEU A 13 -4.65 3.73 14.91
N CYS A 14 -4.48 2.43 15.12
CA CYS A 14 -4.47 1.84 16.46
C CYS A 14 -3.40 2.47 17.35
N GLU A 15 -2.16 2.60 16.86
CA GLU A 15 -1.05 3.14 17.66
C GLU A 15 -1.21 4.65 17.93
N LEU A 16 -1.78 5.42 17.00
CA LEU A 16 -1.93 6.86 17.17
C LEU A 16 -3.18 7.28 17.93
N THR A 17 -4.26 6.50 17.86
CA THR A 17 -5.58 6.92 18.40
C THR A 17 -6.27 5.89 19.27
N GLY A 18 -5.70 4.69 19.44
CA GLY A 18 -6.37 3.57 20.11
C GLY A 18 -7.50 2.91 19.32
N ASN A 19 -7.76 3.34 18.07
CA ASN A 19 -8.76 2.70 17.21
C ASN A 19 -8.17 1.46 16.55
N CYS A 20 -8.28 0.34 17.26
CA CYS A 20 -7.66 -0.92 16.87
C CYS A 20 -8.65 -1.84 16.16
N ALA A 21 -8.30 -2.25 14.94
CA ALA A 21 -9.01 -3.31 14.24
C ALA A 21 -8.34 -4.69 14.49
N PRO A 22 -9.13 -5.78 14.56
CA PRO A 22 -8.59 -7.14 14.51
C PRO A 22 -7.69 -7.34 13.29
N ASP A 23 -6.60 -8.11 13.46
CA ASP A 23 -5.62 -8.42 12.39
C ASP A 23 -5.09 -7.16 11.66
N CYS A 24 -4.92 -6.05 12.37
CA CYS A 24 -4.55 -4.76 11.80
C CYS A 24 -5.46 -4.38 10.61
N GLY A 25 -6.75 -4.75 10.67
CA GLY A 25 -7.75 -4.54 9.63
C GLY A 25 -7.57 -5.38 8.36
N ALA A 26 -6.84 -6.49 8.41
CA ALA A 26 -6.76 -7.51 7.35
C ALA A 26 -6.41 -6.97 5.94
N GLY A 27 -5.65 -5.87 5.88
CA GLY A 27 -5.26 -5.19 4.64
C GLY A 27 -6.09 -3.95 4.28
N ALA A 28 -7.06 -3.56 5.11
CA ALA A 28 -7.82 -2.33 4.97
C ALA A 28 -7.19 -1.13 5.71
N ARG A 29 -6.15 -1.35 6.53
CA ARG A 29 -5.44 -0.31 7.28
C ARG A 29 -4.09 0.01 6.65
N GLN A 30 -3.62 1.23 6.86
CA GLN A 30 -2.24 1.58 6.64
C GLN A 30 -1.39 1.01 7.78
N LEU A 31 -0.44 0.15 7.44
CA LEU A 31 0.49 -0.42 8.40
C LEU A 31 1.76 0.42 8.53
N GLY A 32 2.37 0.36 9.72
CA GLY A 32 3.59 1.07 10.08
C GLY A 32 4.66 0.14 10.65
N LEU A 33 5.86 0.68 10.81
CA LEU A 33 7.00 0.01 11.47
C LEU A 33 7.36 0.78 12.74
N LEU A 34 7.01 0.24 13.91
CA LEU A 34 7.34 0.83 15.20
C LEU A 34 8.66 0.26 15.73
N LYS A 35 9.66 1.11 15.91
CA LYS A 35 10.96 0.74 16.46
C LYS A 35 10.96 0.71 17.98
N ASP A 36 11.99 0.09 18.57
CA ASP A 36 12.16 0.02 20.03
C ASP A 36 12.41 1.39 20.67
N ASP A 37 12.95 2.35 19.91
CA ASP A 37 13.13 3.74 20.33
C ASP A 37 11.82 4.56 20.27
N GLY A 38 10.67 3.92 20.03
CA GLY A 38 9.36 4.54 19.92
C GLY A 38 9.10 5.23 18.59
N LYS A 39 10.05 5.23 17.65
CA LYS A 39 9.87 5.89 16.36
C LYS A 39 8.96 5.07 15.44
N LEU A 40 7.82 5.67 15.07
CA LEU A 40 6.96 5.16 14.01
C LEU A 40 7.52 5.56 12.62
N VAL A 41 7.78 4.57 11.79
CA VAL A 41 8.18 4.76 10.39
C VAL A 41 7.02 4.36 9.49
N LEU A 42 6.64 5.25 8.57
CA LEU A 42 5.62 4.99 7.54
C LEU A 42 6.29 4.39 6.30
N PRO A 43 6.09 3.09 6.04
CA PRO A 43 6.64 2.42 4.88
C PRO A 43 5.72 2.65 3.68
N PHE A 44 6.33 2.92 2.53
CA PHE A 44 5.64 2.94 1.27
C PHE A 44 6.39 2.09 0.25
N LYS A 45 5.67 1.61 -0.74
CA LYS A 45 6.24 0.97 -1.92
C LYS A 45 5.52 1.48 -3.14
N ASN A 46 6.25 2.12 -4.04
CA ASN A 46 5.71 2.60 -5.30
C ASN A 46 6.51 2.01 -6.46
N ALA A 47 6.18 0.78 -6.84
CA ALA A 47 6.61 0.16 -8.10
C ALA A 47 5.42 -0.12 -9.02
N VAL A 48 4.20 0.21 -8.56
CA VAL A 48 2.95 -0.03 -9.25
C VAL A 48 2.19 1.30 -9.32
N PRO A 49 1.72 1.74 -10.50
CA PRO A 49 1.00 3.00 -10.63
C PRO A 49 -0.18 3.08 -9.67
N PHE A 50 -0.31 4.22 -8.98
CA PHE A 50 -1.41 4.52 -8.06
C PHE A 50 -1.56 3.53 -6.88
N ALA A 51 -0.51 2.77 -6.58
CA ALA A 51 -0.46 1.86 -5.44
C ALA A 51 0.83 2.09 -4.65
N GLY A 52 0.67 2.64 -3.43
CA GLY A 52 1.78 3.03 -2.56
C GLY A 52 1.91 2.21 -1.27
N ALA A 53 0.89 1.43 -0.92
CA ALA A 53 0.85 0.71 0.34
C ALA A 53 1.86 -0.46 0.36
N ALA A 54 2.61 -0.59 1.46
CA ALA A 54 3.51 -1.71 1.70
C ALA A 54 2.72 -2.97 2.12
N ILE A 55 1.94 -3.53 1.20
CA ILE A 55 1.04 -4.68 1.41
C ILE A 55 1.79 -5.93 1.94
N GLU A 56 3.10 -5.99 1.76
CA GLU A 56 3.96 -7.03 2.33
C GLU A 56 3.87 -7.13 3.85
N LEU A 57 3.54 -6.03 4.53
CA LEU A 57 3.41 -5.98 5.98
C LEU A 57 2.15 -6.70 6.48
N LYS A 58 1.15 -6.94 5.64
CA LYS A 58 -0.12 -7.57 6.02
C LYS A 58 0.11 -8.91 6.76
N ASP A 59 1.01 -9.76 6.26
CA ASP A 59 1.29 -11.08 6.85
C ASP A 59 2.03 -11.01 8.20
N PHE A 60 2.45 -9.81 8.59
CA PHE A 60 3.29 -9.55 9.75
C PHE A 60 2.64 -8.67 10.81
N CYS A 61 1.32 -8.39 10.73
CA CYS A 61 0.60 -7.65 11.78
C CYS A 61 0.99 -8.13 13.19
N GLY A 62 1.43 -7.20 14.05
CA GLY A 62 1.87 -7.47 15.42
C GLY A 62 3.23 -8.17 15.56
N LYS A 63 3.82 -8.69 14.47
CA LYS A 63 5.08 -9.42 14.48
C LYS A 63 6.28 -8.49 14.36
N ARG A 64 7.43 -8.97 14.84
CA ARG A 64 8.73 -8.32 14.61
C ARG A 64 9.31 -8.70 13.25
N VAL A 65 9.86 -7.72 12.57
CA VAL A 65 10.45 -7.85 11.24
C VAL A 65 11.79 -7.15 11.17
N VAL A 66 12.65 -7.61 10.27
CA VAL A 66 13.77 -6.83 9.77
C VAL A 66 13.33 -6.20 8.45
N ALA A 67 13.20 -4.88 8.44
CA ALA A 67 12.88 -4.10 7.26
C ALA A 67 14.16 -3.59 6.61
N ASP A 68 14.21 -3.61 5.29
CA ASP A 68 15.33 -3.11 4.49
C ASP A 68 14.79 -2.24 3.34
N GLY A 69 15.38 -1.07 3.16
CA GLY A 69 14.91 -0.10 2.19
C GLY A 69 15.67 1.21 2.22
N LEU A 70 15.08 2.23 1.60
CA LEU A 70 15.70 3.54 1.44
C LEU A 70 14.90 4.61 2.17
N PHE A 71 15.57 5.38 3.01
CA PHE A 71 15.01 6.63 3.50
C PHE A 71 15.18 7.72 2.45
N THR A 72 14.10 8.43 2.14
CA THR A 72 14.14 9.66 1.36
C THR A 72 13.54 10.80 2.18
N THR A 73 13.96 12.02 1.90
CA THR A 73 13.41 13.23 2.52
C THR A 73 13.02 14.20 1.43
N ASN A 74 11.79 14.70 1.49
CA ASN A 74 11.31 15.73 0.59
C ASN A 74 10.43 16.71 1.38
N ASN A 75 10.70 18.01 1.27
CA ASN A 75 9.96 19.07 1.97
C ASN A 75 9.78 18.82 3.48
N GLY A 76 10.83 18.34 4.16
CA GLY A 76 10.78 18.01 5.60
C GLY A 76 10.09 16.67 5.94
N TYR A 77 9.40 16.04 4.99
CA TYR A 77 8.80 14.72 5.17
C TYR A 77 9.82 13.63 4.93
N LYS A 78 9.95 12.73 5.90
CA LYS A 78 10.83 11.58 5.82
C LYS A 78 10.04 10.32 5.55
N LEU A 79 10.32 9.69 4.42
CA LEU A 79 9.59 8.52 3.95
C LEU A 79 10.55 7.32 3.86
N PHE A 80 10.02 6.11 4.06
CA PHE A 80 10.80 4.87 3.95
C PHE A 80 10.26 3.99 2.81
N ALA A 81 11.03 3.91 1.73
CA ALA A 81 10.72 3.05 0.59
C ALA A 81 11.14 1.61 0.92
N LEU A 82 10.19 0.76 1.30
CA LEU A 82 10.44 -0.64 1.63
C LEU A 82 10.94 -1.39 0.37
N GLN A 83 12.00 -2.16 0.51
CA GLN A 83 12.56 -2.98 -0.57
C GLN A 83 12.51 -4.47 -0.24
N TYR A 84 12.87 -4.83 0.98
CA TYR A 84 12.84 -6.19 1.47
C TYR A 84 12.36 -6.26 2.93
N LEU A 85 11.81 -7.42 3.27
CA LEU A 85 11.27 -7.70 4.60
C LEU A 85 11.52 -9.17 4.95
N ARG A 86 11.80 -9.44 6.21
CA ARG A 86 11.73 -10.80 6.78
C ARG A 86 11.20 -10.74 8.21
N GLN A 87 10.61 -11.84 8.68
CA GLN A 87 10.34 -11.97 10.12
C GLN A 87 11.67 -11.98 10.89
N ALA A 88 11.74 -11.27 12.01
CA ALA A 88 12.88 -11.38 12.93
C ALA A 88 12.76 -12.67 13.78
N PRO A 89 13.88 -13.25 14.25
CA PRO A 89 15.27 -12.86 13.95
C PRO A 89 15.81 -13.49 12.65
N ALA A 90 15.22 -14.59 12.18
CA ALA A 90 15.82 -15.47 11.17
C ALA A 90 14.86 -15.88 10.03
N GLY A 91 13.79 -15.12 9.78
CA GLY A 91 12.89 -15.37 8.66
C GLY A 91 13.56 -15.25 7.29
N LYS A 92 12.91 -15.77 6.26
CA LYS A 92 13.38 -15.64 4.86
C LYS A 92 13.09 -14.23 4.34
N TRP A 93 14.05 -13.67 3.60
CA TRP A 93 13.86 -12.40 2.90
C TRP A 93 12.80 -12.51 1.81
N ARG A 94 11.91 -11.52 1.78
CA ARG A 94 10.89 -11.31 0.76
C ARG A 94 11.09 -9.93 0.16
N ARG A 95 10.91 -9.82 -1.16
CA ARG A 95 10.91 -8.54 -1.85
C ARG A 95 9.57 -7.83 -1.64
N ALA A 96 9.61 -6.52 -1.50
CA ALA A 96 8.43 -5.66 -1.50
C ALA A 96 7.99 -5.30 -2.92
N ASN A 97 7.25 -6.21 -3.56
CA ASN A 97 6.69 -6.06 -4.89
C ASN A 97 5.40 -6.87 -5.14
N ARG A 98 4.67 -7.27 -4.09
CA ARG A 98 3.58 -8.26 -4.22
C ARG A 98 2.21 -7.67 -4.59
N PHE A 99 2.07 -6.34 -4.65
CA PHE A 99 0.77 -5.68 -4.82
C PHE A 99 -0.05 -6.25 -5.98
N LEU A 100 0.53 -6.39 -7.17
CA LEU A 100 -0.21 -6.90 -8.33
C LEU A 100 -0.65 -8.35 -8.15
N SER A 101 0.17 -9.19 -7.53
CA SER A 101 -0.18 -10.58 -7.22
C SER A 101 -1.30 -10.66 -6.19
N ASP A 102 -1.21 -9.87 -5.11
CA ASP A 102 -2.27 -9.77 -4.08
C ASP A 102 -3.58 -9.23 -4.66
N TRP A 103 -3.51 -8.21 -5.51
CA TRP A 103 -4.67 -7.68 -6.20
C TRP A 103 -5.30 -8.72 -7.12
N ALA A 104 -4.50 -9.46 -7.89
CA ALA A 104 -5.00 -10.51 -8.77
C ALA A 104 -5.71 -11.61 -7.98
N GLU A 105 -5.11 -12.08 -6.89
CA GLU A 105 -5.69 -13.08 -5.98
C GLU A 105 -7.06 -12.63 -5.44
N ARG A 106 -7.16 -11.40 -4.92
CA ARG A 106 -8.42 -10.85 -4.41
C ARG A 106 -9.52 -10.66 -5.48
N ASN A 107 -9.15 -10.67 -6.76
CA ASN A 107 -10.07 -10.53 -7.87
C ASN A 107 -10.23 -11.83 -8.68
N GLY A 108 -9.71 -12.96 -8.19
CA GLY A 108 -9.82 -14.25 -8.88
C GLY A 108 -9.09 -14.32 -10.22
N LEU A 109 -8.00 -13.57 -10.37
CA LEU A 109 -7.21 -13.46 -11.61
C LEU A 109 -5.84 -14.12 -11.48
N SER A 110 -5.30 -14.55 -12.62
CA SER A 110 -3.88 -14.96 -12.70
C SER A 110 -2.95 -13.75 -12.51
N PRO A 111 -1.94 -13.80 -11.63
CA PRO A 111 -0.99 -12.71 -11.39
C PRO A 111 -0.23 -12.23 -12.63
N THR A 112 -0.13 -13.05 -13.69
CA THR A 112 0.56 -12.74 -14.94
C THR A 112 -0.39 -12.33 -16.08
N GLY A 113 -1.69 -12.25 -15.80
CA GLY A 113 -2.72 -11.91 -16.79
C GLY A 113 -2.61 -10.47 -17.31
N LYS A 114 -3.04 -10.24 -18.56
CA LYS A 114 -3.06 -8.90 -19.18
C LYS A 114 -3.88 -7.89 -18.36
N GLN A 115 -4.96 -8.34 -17.71
CA GLN A 115 -5.81 -7.50 -16.86
C GLN A 115 -5.05 -6.96 -15.64
N VAL A 116 -4.13 -7.73 -15.05
CA VAL A 116 -3.32 -7.32 -13.90
C VAL A 116 -2.37 -6.17 -14.26
N LYS A 117 -1.83 -6.15 -15.48
CA LYS A 117 -1.00 -5.01 -15.95
C LYS A 117 -1.78 -3.69 -15.99
N ARG A 118 -3.10 -3.77 -16.13
CA ARG A 118 -4.03 -2.63 -16.10
C ARG A 118 -4.95 -2.69 -14.89
N TRP A 119 -4.45 -3.18 -13.75
CA TRP A 119 -5.27 -3.46 -12.55
C TRP A 119 -6.24 -2.33 -12.22
N PHE A 120 -5.80 -1.07 -12.27
CA PHE A 120 -6.59 0.12 -11.96
C PHE A 120 -7.83 0.27 -12.85
N ALA A 121 -7.77 -0.15 -14.12
CA ALA A 121 -8.91 -0.11 -15.04
C ALA A 121 -9.92 -1.25 -14.77
N HIS A 122 -9.48 -2.29 -14.07
CA HIS A 122 -10.29 -3.48 -13.78
C HIS A 122 -10.75 -3.54 -12.32
N ASP A 123 -10.16 -2.75 -11.42
CA ASP A 123 -10.50 -2.71 -10.00
C ASP A 123 -11.95 -2.22 -9.81
N PRO A 124 -12.80 -2.99 -9.10
CA PRO A 124 -14.20 -2.63 -8.91
C PRO A 124 -14.36 -1.30 -8.16
N ARG A 125 -13.47 -0.97 -7.23
CA ARG A 125 -13.53 0.29 -6.46
C ARG A 125 -13.22 1.49 -7.34
N VAL A 126 -12.29 1.35 -8.29
CA VAL A 126 -12.00 2.42 -9.25
C VAL A 126 -13.19 2.63 -10.19
N LYS A 127 -13.81 1.55 -10.66
CA LYS A 127 -15.03 1.63 -11.48
C LYS A 127 -16.19 2.29 -10.75
N GLU A 128 -16.38 1.94 -9.48
CA GLU A 128 -17.38 2.53 -8.60
C GLU A 128 -17.17 4.04 -8.48
N ARG A 129 -15.93 4.49 -8.17
CA ARG A 129 -15.61 5.92 -8.10
C ARG A 129 -15.80 6.64 -9.43
N ILE A 130 -15.47 6.01 -10.56
CA ILE A 130 -15.73 6.62 -11.88
C ILE A 130 -17.23 6.71 -12.17
N ALA A 131 -18.05 5.76 -11.70
CA ALA A 131 -19.49 5.81 -11.88
C ALA A 131 -20.13 6.92 -11.03
N GLU A 132 -19.61 7.14 -9.82
CA GLU A 132 -20.04 8.19 -8.90
C GLU A 132 -19.56 9.59 -9.35
N ASP A 133 -18.25 9.73 -9.56
CA ASP A 133 -17.59 11.04 -9.70
C ASP A 133 -17.27 11.39 -11.16
N GLY A 134 -17.58 10.52 -12.13
CA GLY A 134 -17.10 10.65 -13.50
C GLY A 134 -15.58 10.45 -13.64
N LYS A 135 -15.09 10.36 -14.86
CA LYS A 135 -13.66 10.19 -15.17
C LYS A 135 -12.82 11.41 -14.81
N LEU A 136 -13.42 12.61 -14.85
CA LEU A 136 -12.77 13.85 -14.47
C LEU A 136 -12.87 14.15 -12.96
N GLY A 137 -13.64 13.35 -12.20
CA GLY A 137 -13.88 13.61 -10.78
C GLY A 137 -14.82 14.80 -10.51
N LEU A 138 -15.58 15.23 -11.52
CA LEU A 138 -16.50 16.39 -11.49
C LEU A 138 -17.96 16.01 -11.76
N GLY A 139 -18.27 14.72 -11.74
CA GLY A 139 -19.56 14.13 -12.00
C GLY A 139 -19.80 13.77 -13.49
N PRO A 140 -20.74 12.85 -13.78
CA PRO A 140 -21.03 12.40 -15.14
C PRO A 140 -21.47 13.52 -16.12
N ALA A 141 -22.13 14.57 -15.61
CA ALA A 141 -22.56 15.70 -16.44
C ALA A 141 -21.37 16.52 -16.97
N ALA A 142 -20.36 16.75 -16.13
CA ALA A 142 -19.13 17.44 -16.53
C ALA A 142 -18.34 16.63 -17.56
N ASP A 143 -18.25 15.31 -17.35
CA ASP A 143 -17.69 14.36 -18.31
C ASP A 143 -18.39 14.46 -19.68
N GLN A 144 -19.72 14.40 -19.71
CA GLN A 144 -20.50 14.48 -20.95
C GLN A 144 -20.24 15.81 -21.67
N ALA A 145 -20.26 16.94 -20.94
CA ALA A 145 -19.99 18.25 -21.50
C ALA A 145 -18.56 18.38 -22.06
N TYR A 146 -17.57 17.77 -21.41
CA TYR A 146 -16.18 17.81 -21.86
C TYR A 146 -15.94 16.91 -23.09
N PHE A 147 -16.34 15.64 -23.03
CA PHE A 147 -16.03 14.68 -24.09
C PHE A 147 -16.89 14.87 -25.35
N ASN A 148 -18.08 15.46 -25.24
CA ASN A 148 -18.89 15.78 -26.43
C ASN A 148 -18.36 16.99 -27.21
N LYS A 149 -17.65 17.92 -26.55
CA LYS A 149 -16.99 19.07 -27.23
C LYS A 149 -15.74 18.67 -28.00
N GLN A 150 -15.20 17.48 -27.76
CA GLN A 150 -14.00 16.97 -28.44
C GLN A 150 -14.32 16.05 -29.63
N LYS A 151 -15.62 15.84 -29.92
CA LYS A 151 -16.10 15.18 -31.13
C LYS A 151 -16.46 16.24 -32.16
#